data_AF-A0A2J7QZA4-F1
#
_entry.id   AF-A0A2J7QZA4-F1
#
_cell.length_a   1.000
_cell.length_b   1.000
_cell.length_c   1.000
_cell.angle_alpha   90.00
_cell.angle_beta   90.00
_cell.angle_gamma   90.00
#
_symmetry.space_group_name_H-M   'P 1'
#
loop_
_entity.id
_entity.type
_entity.pdbx_description
1 polymer ?
#
loop_
_entity_poly.entity_id
_entity_poly.type
_entity_poly.pdbx_seq_one_letter_code
_entity_poly.pdbx_strand_id
1 'polypeptide(L)'
;MNADCGFMAAELKYFQAWPDDALLAVSTHFFADVELTEKERDACITMCQEFHTSTQELSVEFFKRLGRYNYVTPMSYLELINTFKDLLSKKRQEVLMGKSRYEVGIEKLDSAAGEVSVMQEELVALQPQLVVAANQVQEMVAKVEKESLDVAEERIFFIKNIL
;
A
#
# COMPACT_ATOMS: atom_id res chain seq x y z
N MET A 1 23.82 58.49 51.86
CA MET A 1 23.25 58.32 50.50
C MET A 1 23.01 56.85 50.31
N ASN A 2 21.73 56.50 50.20
CA ASN A 2 21.18 55.18 50.47
C ASN A 2 21.71 54.13 49.50
N ALA A 3 22.32 53.07 50.05
CA ALA A 3 22.57 51.84 49.34
C ALA A 3 21.40 50.89 49.63
N ASP A 4 20.23 51.19 49.08
CA ASP A 4 19.06 50.32 49.18
C ASP A 4 18.39 50.15 47.81
N CYS A 5 18.09 48.88 47.54
CA CYS A 5 17.09 48.38 46.59
C CYS A 5 17.48 48.28 45.11
N GLY A 6 18.40 47.36 44.80
CA GLY A 6 18.55 46.78 43.44
C GLY A 6 17.65 45.56 43.17
N PHE A 7 16.95 45.05 44.18
CA PHE A 7 16.00 43.94 44.03
C PHE A 7 14.59 44.42 44.39
N MET A 8 14.05 45.30 43.56
CA MET A 8 12.65 45.68 43.67
C MET A 8 11.81 44.54 43.08
N ALA A 9 11.26 43.69 43.96
CA ALA A 9 10.16 42.76 43.76
C ALA A 9 10.04 42.07 42.37
N ALA A 10 11.10 41.39 41.91
CA ALA A 10 10.96 40.39 40.87
C ALA A 10 10.54 39.07 41.54
N GLU A 11 9.30 38.65 41.33
CA GLU A 11 8.84 37.33 41.74
C GLU A 11 9.63 36.26 40.96
N LEU A 12 10.55 35.57 41.66
CA LEU A 12 11.32 34.47 41.10
C LEU A 12 10.39 33.28 40.84
N LYS A 13 10.00 33.09 39.58
CA LYS A 13 9.28 31.89 39.14
C LYS A 13 10.28 30.76 38.88
N TYR A 14 10.32 29.77 39.75
CA TYR A 14 11.11 28.55 39.56
C TYR A 14 10.37 27.62 38.60
N PHE A 15 10.94 27.39 37.42
CA PHE A 15 10.45 26.40 36.47
C PHE A 15 11.14 25.07 36.74
N GLN A 16 10.36 24.05 37.09
CA GLN A 16 10.81 22.68 37.31
C GLN A 16 10.56 21.83 36.07
N ALA A 17 11.12 20.63 36.04
CA ALA A 17 10.69 19.60 35.10
C ALA A 17 9.16 19.42 35.18
N TRP A 18 8.55 19.05 34.05
CA TRP A 18 7.10 18.84 34.02
C TRP A 18 6.71 17.69 34.96
N PRO A 19 5.74 17.89 35.87
CA PRO A 19 5.19 16.81 36.68
C PRO A 19 4.38 15.85 35.80
N ASP A 20 4.09 14.66 36.33
CA ASP A 20 3.33 13.63 35.62
C ASP A 20 1.97 14.13 35.12
N ASP A 21 1.28 14.94 35.92
CA ASP A 21 0.00 15.56 35.55
C ASP A 21 0.13 16.48 34.32
N ALA A 22 1.25 17.20 34.20
CA ALA A 22 1.50 18.06 33.04
C ALA A 22 1.82 17.23 31.80
N LEU A 23 2.60 16.14 31.94
CA LEU A 23 2.85 15.21 30.85
C LEU A 23 1.55 14.54 30.38
N LEU A 24 0.66 14.19 31.31
CA LEU A 24 -0.65 13.61 31.01
C LEU A 24 -1.53 14.60 30.24
N ALA A 25 -1.66 15.82 30.73
CA ALA A 25 -2.48 16.86 30.09
C ALA A 25 -1.99 17.16 28.67
N VAL A 26 -0.67 17.28 28.48
CA VAL A 26 -0.07 17.59 27.19
C VAL A 26 -0.25 16.43 26.22
N SER A 27 0.09 15.20 26.60
CA SER A 27 -0.10 14.04 25.73
C SER A 27 -1.56 13.82 25.39
N THR A 28 -2.48 13.96 26.34
CA THR A 28 -3.93 13.87 26.11
C THR A 28 -4.39 14.88 25.05
N HIS A 29 -3.95 16.13 25.18
CA HIS A 29 -4.25 17.18 24.20
C HIS A 29 -3.68 16.86 22.81
N PHE A 30 -2.40 16.45 22.73
CA PHE A 30 -1.74 16.19 21.46
C PHE A 30 -2.26 14.95 20.72
N PHE A 31 -2.77 13.96 21.46
CA PHE A 31 -3.39 12.78 20.90
C PHE A 31 -4.85 12.99 20.53
N ALA A 32 -5.55 14.00 21.05
CA ALA A 32 -6.98 14.24 20.83
C ALA A 32 -7.40 14.12 19.35
N ASP A 33 -6.65 14.74 18.44
CA ASP A 33 -6.94 14.77 17.00
C ASP A 33 -6.46 13.51 16.24
N VAL A 34 -5.83 12.55 16.93
CA VAL A 34 -5.38 11.30 16.33
C VAL A 34 -6.51 10.28 16.41
N GLU A 35 -6.86 9.71 15.25
CA GLU A 35 -7.84 8.63 15.13
C GLU A 35 -7.31 7.37 15.83
N LEU A 36 -7.70 7.18 17.09
CA LEU A 36 -7.35 6.07 17.96
C LEU A 36 -8.57 5.70 18.79
N THR A 37 -8.75 4.42 19.08
CA THR A 37 -9.69 3.99 20.12
C THR A 37 -9.25 4.53 21.48
N GLU A 38 -10.18 4.62 22.43
CA GLU A 38 -9.88 5.10 23.79
C GLU A 38 -8.75 4.30 24.44
N LYS A 39 -8.79 2.97 24.31
CA LYS A 39 -7.74 2.07 24.84
C LYS A 39 -6.37 2.31 24.20
N GLU A 40 -6.32 2.47 22.88
CA GLU A 40 -5.05 2.74 22.19
C GLU A 40 -4.48 4.11 22.59
N ARG A 41 -5.36 5.11 22.74
CA ARG A 41 -5.00 6.46 23.17
C ARG A 41 -4.39 6.46 24.56
N ASP A 42 -5.04 5.81 25.52
CA ASP A 42 -4.54 5.68 26.90
C ASP A 42 -3.19 4.96 26.94
N ALA A 43 -3.03 3.91 26.12
CA ALA A 43 -1.76 3.21 26.00
C ALA A 43 -0.66 4.10 25.40
N CYS A 44 -0.97 4.90 24.38
CA CYS A 44 0.00 5.84 23.78
C CYS A 44 0.43 6.92 24.77
N ILE A 45 -0.52 7.49 25.52
CA ILE A 45 -0.27 8.47 26.57
C ILE A 45 0.67 7.90 27.62
N THR A 46 0.32 6.73 28.17
CA THR A 46 1.11 6.04 29.20
C THR A 46 2.53 5.75 28.70
N MET A 47 2.66 5.19 27.50
CA MET A 47 3.95 4.88 26.88
C MET A 47 4.82 6.14 26.70
N CYS A 48 4.25 7.24 26.20
CA CYS A 48 5.01 8.48 26.03
C CYS A 48 5.50 9.02 27.37
N GLN A 49 4.66 9.00 28.42
CA GLN A 49 5.06 9.41 29.76
C GLN A 49 6.21 8.56 30.29
N GLU A 50 6.07 7.23 30.24
CA GLU A 50 7.09 6.28 30.68
C GLU A 50 8.42 6.47 29.95
N PHE A 51 8.39 6.63 28.63
CA PHE A 51 9.63 6.85 27.85
C PHE A 51 10.33 8.15 28.22
N HIS A 52 9.56 9.20 28.53
CA HIS A 52 10.13 10.47 28.94
C HIS A 52 10.79 10.38 30.32
N THR A 53 10.06 9.86 31.31
CA THR A 53 10.55 9.72 32.69
C THR A 53 11.72 8.75 32.78
N SER A 54 11.65 7.60 32.10
CA SER A 54 12.78 6.66 32.03
C SER A 54 14.02 7.28 31.38
N THR A 55 13.84 8.13 30.37
CA THR A 55 14.96 8.81 29.72
C THR A 55 15.58 9.87 30.64
N GLN A 56 14.79 10.55 31.47
CA GLN A 56 15.30 11.44 32.51
C GLN A 56 16.16 10.68 33.53
N GLU A 57 15.70 9.52 33.99
CA GLU A 57 16.46 8.66 34.92
C GLU A 57 17.78 8.17 34.30
N LEU A 58 17.71 7.70 33.04
CA LEU A 58 18.88 7.26 32.28
C LEU A 58 19.88 8.39 32.03
N SER A 59 19.40 9.63 31.85
CA SER A 59 20.26 10.81 31.72
C SER A 59 21.08 11.06 33.00
N VAL A 60 20.47 10.91 34.17
CA VAL A 60 21.16 11.01 35.46
C VAL A 60 22.19 9.88 35.62
N GLU A 61 21.83 8.65 35.24
CA GLU A 61 22.75 7.51 35.28
C GLU A 61 23.93 7.68 34.30
N PHE A 62 23.66 8.19 33.10
CA PHE A 62 24.66 8.48 32.09
C PHE A 62 25.68 9.50 32.58
N PHE A 63 25.23 10.56 33.24
CA PHE A 63 26.11 11.53 33.88
C PHE A 63 26.97 10.90 34.96
N LYS A 64 26.38 10.08 35.85
CA LYS A 64 27.12 9.39 36.92
C LYS A 64 28.22 8.48 36.38
N ARG A 65 27.98 7.82 35.24
CA ARG A 65 28.92 6.85 34.66
C ARG A 65 30.02 7.49 33.83
N LEU A 66 29.69 8.49 33.02
CA LEU A 66 30.59 9.03 32.00
C LEU A 66 30.99 10.48 32.21
N GLY A 67 30.41 11.16 33.21
CA GLY A 67 30.66 12.58 33.49
C GLY A 67 30.17 13.53 32.40
N ARG A 68 29.32 13.05 31.48
CA ARG A 68 28.79 13.84 30.35
C ARG A 68 27.33 14.17 30.58
N TYR A 69 26.97 15.44 30.37
CA TYR A 69 25.59 15.90 30.46
C TYR A 69 24.86 15.65 29.14
N ASN A 70 23.67 15.06 29.23
CA ASN A 70 22.61 15.13 28.23
C ASN A 70 21.38 15.74 28.92
N TYR A 71 20.63 16.58 28.22
CA TYR A 71 19.51 17.30 28.81
C TYR A 71 18.20 16.75 28.25
N VAL A 72 17.32 16.32 29.14
CA VAL A 72 15.94 15.95 28.80
C VAL A 72 15.07 17.15 29.13
N THR A 73 14.45 17.73 28.11
CA THR A 73 13.66 18.97 28.22
C THR A 73 12.20 18.71 27.87
N PRO A 74 11.26 19.58 28.29
CA PRO A 74 9.88 19.49 27.83
C PRO A 74 9.74 19.52 26.30
N MET A 75 10.65 20.23 25.61
CA MET A 75 10.70 20.22 24.14
C MET A 75 10.95 18.81 23.60
N SER A 76 11.86 18.05 24.22
CA SER A 76 12.14 16.66 23.85
C SER A 76 10.90 15.75 24.02
N TYR A 77 9.99 16.07 24.94
CA TYR A 77 8.72 15.34 25.10
C TYR A 77 7.75 15.62 23.96
N LEU A 78 7.63 16.87 23.53
CA LEU A 78 6.80 17.25 22.38
C LEU A 78 7.31 16.61 21.09
N GLU A 79 8.63 16.60 20.90
CA GLU A 79 9.27 15.94 19.77
C GLU A 79 9.04 14.43 19.77
N LEU A 80 9.07 13.78 20.93
CA LEU A 80 8.73 12.36 21.08
C LEU A 80 7.31 12.08 20.57
N ILE A 81 6.32 12.88 21.01
CA ILE A 81 4.92 12.72 20.61
C ILE A 81 4.75 12.96 19.10
N ASN A 82 5.35 14.02 18.56
CA ASN A 82 5.28 14.32 17.14
C ASN A 82 5.92 13.22 16.29
N THR A 83 7.10 12.73 16.69
CA THR A 83 7.78 11.62 16.02
C THR A 83 6.92 10.36 16.03
N PHE A 84 6.24 10.07 17.14
CA PHE A 84 5.32 8.95 17.22
C PHE A 84 4.11 9.11 16.28
N LYS A 85 3.49 10.30 16.23
CA LYS A 85 2.39 10.61 15.30
C LYS A 85 2.81 10.41 13.84
N ASP A 86 3.99 10.89 13.48
CA ASP A 86 4.54 10.73 12.13
C ASP A 86 4.80 9.26 11.79
N LEU A 87 5.38 8.50 12.72
CA LEU A 87 5.62 7.08 12.54
C LEU A 87 4.30 6.30 12.36
N LEU A 88 3.31 6.59 13.21
CA LEU A 88 1.99 5.97 13.14
C LEU A 88 1.33 6.25 11.78
N SER A 89 1.36 7.49 11.31
CA SER A 89 0.83 7.88 10.00
C SER A 89 1.51 7.11 8.86
N LYS A 90 2.85 7.05 8.86
CA LYS A 90 3.63 6.29 7.87
C LYS A 90 3.25 4.80 7.87
N LYS A 91 3.15 4.18 9.05
CA LYS A 91 2.76 2.76 9.16
C LYS A 91 1.33 2.50 8.70
N ARG A 92 0.39 3.39 8.99
CA ARG A 92 -0.98 3.29 8.46
C ARG A 92 -0.99 3.38 6.95
N GLN A 93 -0.26 4.33 6.36
CA GLN A 93 -0.15 4.46 4.91
C GLN A 93 0.47 3.22 4.27
N GLU A 94 1.56 2.68 4.82
CA GLU A 94 2.18 1.44 4.34
C GLU A 94 1.16 0.28 4.30
N VAL A 95 0.41 0.10 5.38
CA VAL A 95 -0.61 -0.97 5.49
C VAL A 95 -1.77 -0.74 4.51
N LEU A 96 -2.28 0.49 4.41
CA LEU A 96 -3.38 0.83 3.51
C LEU A 96 -3.00 0.66 2.03
N MET A 97 -1.79 1.08 1.65
CA MET A 97 -1.27 0.84 0.29
C MET A 97 -1.14 -0.65 0.01
N GLY A 98 -0.65 -1.43 0.98
CA GLY A 98 -0.58 -2.88 0.88
C GLY A 98 -1.97 -3.50 0.64
N LYS A 99 -2.96 -3.10 1.43
CA LYS A 99 -4.36 -3.52 1.28
C LYS A 99 -4.92 -3.18 -0.11
N SER A 100 -4.80 -1.93 -0.53
CA SER A 100 -5.30 -1.47 -1.84
C SER A 100 -4.68 -2.27 -3.00
N ARG A 101 -3.38 -2.58 -2.92
CA ARG A 101 -2.72 -3.44 -3.92
C ARG A 101 -3.36 -4.83 -4.01
N TYR A 102 -3.72 -5.43 -2.88
CA TYR A 102 -4.39 -6.73 -2.87
C TYR A 102 -5.82 -6.65 -3.41
N GLU A 103 -6.57 -5.61 -3.04
CA GLU A 103 -7.93 -5.40 -3.56
C GLU A 103 -7.93 -5.27 -5.08
N VAL A 104 -7.05 -4.44 -5.63
CA VAL A 104 -6.87 -4.31 -7.09
C VAL A 104 -6.40 -5.63 -7.71
N GLY A 105 -5.47 -6.33 -7.05
CA GLY A 105 -4.99 -7.62 -7.53
C GLY A 105 -6.10 -8.67 -7.65
N ILE A 106 -6.99 -8.74 -6.66
CA ILE A 106 -8.14 -9.65 -6.65
C ILE A 106 -9.13 -9.28 -7.76
N GLU A 107 -9.46 -7.99 -7.92
CA GLU A 107 -10.33 -7.52 -8.99
C GLU A 107 -9.79 -7.88 -10.38
N LYS A 108 -8.47 -7.77 -10.58
CA LYS A 108 -7.82 -8.15 -11.83
C LYS A 108 -7.85 -9.66 -12.08
N LEU A 109 -7.67 -10.47 -11.04
CA LEU A 109 -7.79 -11.92 -11.15
C LEU A 109 -9.22 -12.34 -11.52
N ASP A 110 -10.22 -11.71 -10.91
CA ASP A 110 -11.63 -11.98 -11.21
C ASP A 110 -12.00 -11.59 -12.65
N SER A 111 -11.54 -10.41 -13.10
CA SER A 111 -11.71 -9.98 -14.50
C SER A 111 -11.07 -10.96 -15.48
N ALA A 112 -9.82 -11.37 -15.23
CA ALA A 112 -9.12 -12.33 -16.09
C ALA A 112 -9.81 -13.71 -16.11
N ALA A 113 -10.35 -14.16 -14.97
CA ALA A 113 -11.13 -15.39 -14.92
C ALA A 113 -12.39 -15.29 -15.78
N GLY A 114 -13.08 -14.16 -15.76
CA GLY A 114 -14.23 -13.87 -16.64
C GLY A 114 -13.84 -13.89 -18.12
N GLU A 115 -12.76 -13.21 -18.50
CA GLU A 115 -12.25 -13.20 -19.89
C GLU A 115 -11.87 -14.61 -20.38
N VAL A 116 -11.24 -15.41 -19.53
CA VAL A 116 -10.90 -16.81 -19.85
C VAL A 116 -12.16 -17.65 -20.05
N SER A 117 -13.21 -17.45 -19.24
CA SER A 117 -14.48 -18.16 -19.40
C SER A 117 -15.12 -17.85 -20.75
N VAL A 118 -15.16 -16.58 -21.16
CA VAL A 118 -15.70 -16.18 -22.48
C VAL A 118 -14.90 -16.81 -23.61
N MET A 119 -13.56 -16.78 -23.53
CA MET A 119 -12.70 -17.40 -24.54
C MET A 119 -12.93 -18.91 -24.65
N GLN A 120 -13.17 -19.60 -23.54
CA GLN A 120 -13.50 -21.03 -23.55
C GLN A 120 -14.81 -21.31 -24.28
N GLU A 121 -15.85 -20.50 -24.04
CA GLU A 121 -17.13 -20.62 -24.74
C GLU A 121 -16.97 -20.39 -26.25
N GLU A 122 -16.23 -19.35 -26.64
CA GLU A 122 -15.95 -19.05 -28.05
C GLU A 122 -15.20 -20.19 -28.74
N LEU A 123 -14.18 -20.77 -28.10
CA LEU A 123 -13.43 -21.90 -28.65
C LEU A 123 -14.31 -23.13 -28.88
N VAL A 124 -15.21 -23.43 -27.94
CA VAL A 124 -16.18 -24.54 -28.08
C VAL A 124 -17.14 -24.27 -29.24
N ALA A 125 -17.61 -23.02 -29.40
CA ALA A 125 -18.52 -22.63 -30.48
C ALA A 125 -17.84 -22.61 -31.87
N LEU A 126 -16.54 -22.31 -31.94
CA LEU A 126 -15.78 -22.27 -33.20
C LEU A 126 -15.46 -23.68 -33.73
N GLN A 127 -15.31 -24.65 -32.83
CA GLN A 127 -14.91 -26.03 -33.15
C GLN A 127 -15.80 -26.71 -34.21
N PRO A 128 -17.15 -26.73 -34.11
CA PRO A 128 -17.99 -27.34 -35.15
C PRO A 128 -17.96 -26.57 -36.47
N GLN A 129 -17.84 -25.23 -36.43
CA GLN A 129 -17.75 -24.41 -37.64
C GLN A 129 -16.50 -24.74 -38.44
N LEU A 130 -15.38 -25.00 -37.75
CA LEU A 130 -14.12 -25.40 -38.37
C LEU A 130 -14.26 -26.74 -39.12
N VAL A 131 -14.97 -27.71 -38.53
CA VAL A 131 -15.24 -29.02 -39.15
C VAL A 131 -16.08 -28.85 -40.42
N VAL A 132 -17.14 -28.04 -40.35
CA VAL A 132 -18.00 -27.77 -41.52
C VAL A 132 -17.20 -27.10 -42.63
N ALA A 133 -16.43 -26.06 -42.31
CA ALA A 133 -15.60 -25.37 -43.29
C ALA A 133 -14.54 -26.30 -43.92
N ALA A 134 -13.90 -27.16 -43.12
CA ALA A 134 -12.95 -28.15 -43.62
C ALA A 134 -13.60 -29.14 -44.60
N ASN A 135 -14.81 -29.63 -44.29
CA ASN A 135 -15.57 -30.52 -45.19
C ASN A 135 -15.95 -29.80 -46.49
N GLN A 136 -16.40 -28.55 -46.42
CA GLN A 136 -16.73 -27.75 -47.61
C GLN A 136 -15.51 -27.54 -48.51
N VAL A 137 -14.34 -27.28 -47.92
CA VAL A 137 -13.08 -27.16 -48.68
C VAL A 137 -12.72 -28.48 -49.36
N GLN A 138 -12.85 -29.62 -48.66
CA GLN A 138 -12.61 -30.93 -49.27
C GLN A 138 -13.54 -31.21 -50.45
N GLU A 139 -14.84 -30.90 -50.33
CA GLU A 139 -15.79 -31.06 -51.43
C GLU A 139 -15.45 -30.17 -52.63
N MET A 140 -15.05 -28.92 -52.40
CA MET A 140 -14.62 -28.03 -53.48
C MET A 140 -13.38 -28.55 -54.19
N VAL A 141 -12.38 -29.04 -53.44
CA VAL A 141 -11.18 -29.63 -54.03
C VAL A 141 -11.54 -30.84 -54.91
N ALA A 142 -12.40 -31.73 -54.42
CA ALA A 142 -12.83 -32.90 -55.19
C ALA A 142 -13.58 -32.54 -56.48
N LYS A 143 -14.42 -31.48 -56.45
CA LYS A 143 -15.08 -30.97 -57.66
C LYS A 143 -14.09 -30.41 -58.66
N VAL A 144 -13.13 -29.61 -58.21
CA VAL A 144 -12.10 -29.02 -59.09
C VAL A 144 -11.24 -30.10 -59.72
N GLU A 145 -10.87 -31.14 -58.96
CA GLU A 145 -10.14 -32.29 -59.51
C GLU A 145 -10.95 -33.00 -60.60
N LYS A 146 -12.24 -33.27 -60.36
CA LYS A 146 -13.11 -33.89 -61.36
C LYS A 146 -13.25 -33.03 -62.62
N GLU A 147 -13.57 -31.75 -62.47
CA GLU A 147 -13.69 -30.81 -63.60
C GLU A 147 -12.37 -30.72 -64.39
N SER A 148 -11.22 -30.79 -63.72
CA SER A 148 -9.92 -30.78 -64.39
C SER A 148 -9.66 -32.03 -65.23
N LEU A 149 -10.15 -33.20 -64.79
CA LEU A 149 -10.08 -34.45 -65.55
C LEU A 149 -11.03 -34.41 -66.76
N ASP A 150 -12.28 -33.97 -66.56
CA ASP A 150 -13.27 -33.87 -67.63
C ASP A 150 -12.77 -32.92 -68.74
N VAL A 151 -12.19 -31.77 -68.38
CA VAL A 151 -11.57 -30.83 -69.34
C VAL A 151 -10.37 -31.44 -70.06
N ALA A 152 -9.58 -32.27 -69.37
CA ALA A 152 -8.45 -32.98 -69.99
C ALA A 152 -8.92 -34.04 -70.99
N GLU A 153 -9.97 -34.79 -70.67
CA GLU A 153 -10.61 -35.75 -71.57
C GLU A 153 -11.20 -35.05 -72.80
N GLU A 154 -11.93 -33.95 -72.61
CA GLU A 154 -12.46 -33.14 -73.71
C GLU A 154 -11.35 -32.60 -74.61
N ARG A 155 -10.23 -32.12 -74.04
CA ARG A 155 -9.05 -31.71 -74.83
C ARG A 155 -8.47 -32.87 -75.65
N ILE A 156 -8.32 -34.04 -75.06
CA ILE A 156 -7.80 -35.23 -75.75
C ILE A 156 -8.75 -35.64 -76.89
N PHE A 157 -10.06 -35.63 -76.62
CA PHE A 157 -11.09 -35.91 -77.61
C PHE A 157 -11.04 -34.91 -78.77
N PHE A 158 -10.95 -33.61 -78.47
CA PHE A 158 -10.86 -32.56 -79.48
C PHE A 158 -9.60 -32.68 -80.34
N ILE A 159 -8.45 -33.02 -79.75
CA ILE A 159 -7.20 -33.27 -80.48
C ILE A 159 -7.33 -34.49 -81.40
N LYS A 160 -7.95 -35.58 -80.94
CA LYS A 160 -8.19 -36.80 -81.74
C LYS A 160 -9.17 -36.61 -82.89
N ASN A 161 -10.04 -35.60 -82.84
CA ASN A 161 -11.07 -35.36 -83.85
C ASN A 161 -10.67 -34.27 -84.87
N ILE A 162 -9.53 -33.60 -84.65
CA ILE A 162 -8.95 -32.59 -85.55
C ILE A 162 -7.73 -33.12 -86.31
N LEU A 163 -7.02 -34.12 -85.79
CA LEU A 163 -6.01 -34.93 -86.49
C LEU A 163 -6.67 -36.12 -87.18
#